data_AF-B5TYL1-F1
#
_entry.id   AF-B5TYL1-F1
#
_cell.length_a   1.000
_cell.length_b   1.000
_cell.length_c   1.000
_cell.angle_alpha   90.00
_cell.angle_beta   90.00
_cell.angle_gamma   90.00
#
_symmetry.space_group_name_H-M   'P 1'
#
loop_
_entity.id
_entity.type
_entity.pdbx_description
1 polymer ?
#
loop_
_entity_poly.entity_id
_entity_poly.type
_entity_poly.pdbx_seq_one_letter_code
_entity_poly.pdbx_strand_id
1 'polypeptide(L)'
;ASGNWKMNGDKASIIDICKVLSTGPLDPATEVVIGCPAIYISHAIAHLPASINVAGQNCYKVPKGAFTGEISPAMLKDVGANWVIIGHSERRAIFGESDQLIAEKVVHALAEGLKVIACIGETLEEREAGQTEAVVFRQTKAIAAVVKTWT
;
A
#
# COMPACT_ATOMS: atom_id res chain seq x y z
N ALA A 1 3.02 -13.00 1.56
CA ALA A 1 1.73 -12.91 0.87
C ALA A 1 1.04 -11.59 1.22
N SER A 2 0.35 -10.94 0.27
CA SER A 2 -0.36 -9.69 0.54
C SER A 2 -1.82 -9.75 0.12
N GLY A 3 -2.73 -9.25 0.97
CA GLY A 3 -4.15 -9.11 0.65
C GLY A 3 -4.57 -7.64 0.71
N ASN A 4 -4.94 -7.05 -0.43
CA ASN A 4 -5.48 -5.69 -0.46
C ASN A 4 -7.02 -5.74 -0.39
N TRP A 5 -7.61 -5.30 0.73
CA TRP A 5 -9.07 -5.28 0.91
C TRP A 5 -9.76 -4.21 0.04
N LYS A 6 -9.01 -3.28 -0.55
CA LYS A 6 -9.54 -2.14 -1.32
C LYS A 6 -10.61 -1.40 -0.51
N MET A 7 -11.62 -0.82 -1.15
CA MET A 7 -12.73 -0.14 -0.50
C MET A 7 -13.83 -1.13 -0.04
N ASN A 8 -13.46 -2.15 0.76
CA ASN A 8 -14.41 -3.14 1.28
C ASN A 8 -14.27 -3.34 2.79
N GLY A 9 -15.37 -3.78 3.39
CA GLY A 9 -15.46 -4.23 4.77
C GLY A 9 -16.16 -3.26 5.71
N ASP A 10 -16.63 -3.83 6.81
CA ASP A 10 -17.12 -3.15 8.00
C ASP A 10 -16.47 -3.79 9.23
N LYS A 11 -16.75 -3.25 10.43
CA LYS A 11 -16.13 -3.77 11.66
C LYS A 11 -16.42 -5.26 11.90
N ALA A 12 -17.61 -5.74 11.57
CA ALA A 12 -18.00 -7.14 11.79
C ALA A 12 -17.30 -8.05 10.77
N SER A 13 -17.36 -7.71 9.48
CA SER A 13 -16.70 -8.48 8.43
C SER A 13 -15.18 -8.53 8.63
N ILE A 14 -14.56 -7.44 9.09
CA ILE A 14 -13.13 -7.39 9.40
C ILE A 14 -12.80 -8.34 10.56
N ILE A 15 -13.59 -8.36 11.62
CA ILE A 15 -13.38 -9.30 12.74
C ILE A 15 -13.42 -10.75 12.23
N ASP A 16 -14.36 -11.08 11.36
CA ASP A 16 -14.48 -12.43 10.82
C ASP A 16 -13.28 -12.80 9.94
N ILE A 17 -12.79 -11.89 9.11
CA ILE A 17 -11.54 -12.07 8.35
C ILE A 17 -10.35 -12.25 9.31
N CYS A 18 -10.24 -11.42 10.35
CA CYS A 18 -9.17 -11.51 11.35
C CYS A 18 -9.17 -12.87 12.07
N LYS A 19 -10.35 -13.41 12.43
CA LYS A 19 -10.45 -14.76 13.02
C LYS A 19 -9.92 -15.83 12.08
N VAL A 20 -10.36 -15.80 10.81
CA VAL A 20 -9.90 -16.77 9.79
C VAL A 20 -8.38 -16.70 9.62
N LEU A 21 -7.81 -15.50 9.53
CA LEU A 21 -6.37 -15.30 9.40
C LEU A 21 -5.60 -15.72 10.65
N SER A 22 -6.17 -15.57 11.84
CA SER A 22 -5.54 -15.95 13.10
C SER A 22 -5.48 -17.47 13.32
N THR A 23 -6.45 -18.21 12.78
CA THR A 23 -6.53 -19.67 12.95
C THR A 23 -6.01 -20.45 11.75
N GLY A 24 -5.81 -19.79 10.61
CA GLY A 24 -5.35 -20.42 9.38
C GLY A 24 -3.90 -20.91 9.49
N PRO A 25 -3.54 -21.99 8.78
CA PRO A 25 -2.15 -22.44 8.70
C PRO A 25 -1.33 -21.41 7.89
N LEU A 26 -0.66 -20.50 8.59
CA LEU A 26 0.30 -19.58 7.99
C LEU A 26 1.69 -20.18 8.12
N ASP A 27 2.41 -20.29 7.00
CA ASP A 27 3.82 -20.65 7.00
C ASP A 27 4.61 -19.55 7.75
N PRO A 28 5.33 -19.88 8.84
CA PRO A 28 6.13 -18.92 9.59
C PRO A 28 7.22 -18.24 8.75
N ALA A 29 7.63 -18.84 7.62
CA ALA A 29 8.60 -18.24 6.70
C ALA A 29 7.99 -17.17 5.77
N THR A 30 6.66 -17.01 5.75
CA THR A 30 5.96 -16.06 4.88
C THR A 30 5.59 -14.80 5.64
N GLU A 31 6.13 -13.65 5.23
CA GLU A 31 5.63 -12.33 5.71
C GLU A 31 4.23 -12.08 5.13
N VAL A 32 3.25 -11.83 6.00
CA VAL A 32 1.86 -11.54 5.61
C VAL A 32 1.58 -10.06 5.82
N VAL A 33 0.96 -9.42 4.81
CA VAL A 33 0.63 -7.99 4.84
C VAL A 33 -0.80 -7.75 4.35
N ILE A 34 -1.60 -7.00 5.09
CA ILE A 34 -2.99 -6.69 4.76
C ILE A 34 -3.16 -5.20 4.45
N GLY A 35 -3.51 -4.86 3.20
CA GLY A 35 -3.90 -3.51 2.81
C GLY A 35 -5.31 -3.19 3.27
N CYS A 36 -5.44 -2.35 4.29
CA CYS A 36 -6.70 -2.06 4.98
C CYS A 36 -7.21 -0.64 4.67
N PRO A 37 -8.53 -0.41 4.48
CA PRO A 37 -9.08 0.94 4.46
C PRO A 37 -8.63 1.72 5.69
N ALA A 38 -8.16 2.95 5.51
CA ALA A 38 -7.50 3.71 6.57
C ALA A 38 -8.34 3.86 7.85
N ILE A 39 -9.66 4.01 7.70
CA ILE A 39 -10.61 4.14 8.82
C ILE A 39 -10.71 2.89 9.71
N TYR A 40 -10.19 1.75 9.25
CA TYR A 40 -10.24 0.46 9.96
C TYR A 40 -8.86 -0.07 10.36
N ILE A 41 -7.76 0.64 10.11
CA ILE A 41 -6.41 0.15 10.41
C ILE A 41 -6.24 -0.22 11.89
N SER A 42 -6.57 0.70 12.81
CA SER A 42 -6.46 0.42 14.25
C SER A 42 -7.36 -0.73 14.69
N HIS A 43 -8.55 -0.85 14.09
CA HIS A 43 -9.48 -1.94 14.37
C HIS A 43 -8.93 -3.29 13.89
N ALA A 44 -8.34 -3.34 12.69
CA ALA A 44 -7.72 -4.55 12.18
C ALA A 44 -6.50 -4.97 13.02
N ILE A 45 -5.62 -4.03 13.38
CA ILE A 45 -4.44 -4.30 14.22
C ILE A 45 -4.84 -4.86 15.59
N ALA A 46 -5.90 -4.33 16.21
CA ALA A 46 -6.37 -4.82 17.50
C ALA A 46 -6.89 -6.27 17.48
N HIS A 47 -7.23 -6.80 16.30
CA HIS A 47 -7.80 -8.15 16.14
C HIS A 47 -6.92 -9.12 15.35
N LEU A 48 -5.81 -8.65 14.78
CA LEU A 48 -4.84 -9.49 14.07
C LEU A 48 -3.69 -9.87 15.01
N PRO A 49 -3.09 -11.06 14.82
CA PRO A 49 -1.87 -11.43 15.53
C PRO A 49 -0.71 -10.54 15.04
N ALA A 50 0.27 -10.31 15.91
CA ALA A 50 1.44 -9.48 15.60
C ALA A 50 2.30 -10.02 14.42
N SER A 51 2.12 -11.29 14.04
CA SER A 51 2.76 -11.89 12.86
C SER A 51 2.17 -11.41 11.52
N ILE A 52 1.00 -10.78 11.52
CA ILE A 52 0.35 -10.24 10.34
C ILE A 52 0.48 -8.71 10.35
N ASN A 53 1.16 -8.19 9.34
CA ASN A 53 1.34 -6.76 9.18
C ASN A 53 0.09 -6.10 8.57
N VAL A 54 -0.13 -4.84 8.90
CA VAL A 54 -1.20 -4.01 8.31
C VAL A 54 -0.58 -2.85 7.55
N ALA A 55 -1.10 -2.62 6.34
CA ALA A 55 -0.68 -1.57 5.44
C ALA A 55 -1.79 -0.55 5.21
N GLY A 56 -1.42 0.72 5.14
CA GLY A 56 -2.28 1.72 4.49
C GLY A 56 -2.40 1.44 3.00
N GLN A 57 -3.55 1.75 2.39
CA GLN A 57 -3.78 1.54 0.96
C GLN A 57 -3.28 2.69 0.06
N ASN A 58 -2.95 3.83 0.66
CA ASN A 58 -2.31 4.99 0.04
C ASN A 58 -1.73 5.90 1.14
N CYS A 59 -0.81 6.79 0.78
CA CYS A 59 -0.40 7.92 1.59
C CYS A 59 0.05 9.09 0.70
N TYR A 60 0.30 10.24 1.31
CA TYR A 60 0.72 11.43 0.60
C TYR A 60 2.23 11.70 0.69
N LYS A 61 2.71 12.55 -0.21
CA LYS A 61 4.14 12.81 -0.45
C LYS A 61 4.80 13.82 0.49
N VAL A 62 4.04 14.43 1.41
CA VAL A 62 4.56 15.38 2.39
C VAL A 62 4.02 15.10 3.79
N PRO A 63 4.74 15.49 4.87
CA PRO A 63 4.39 15.09 6.24
C PRO A 63 3.03 15.62 6.72
N LYS A 64 2.69 16.87 6.36
CA LYS A 64 1.48 17.59 6.76
C LYS A 64 1.25 18.81 5.87
N GLY A 65 0.03 19.35 5.90
CA GLY A 65 -0.30 20.60 5.22
C GLY A 65 -1.78 20.67 4.86
N ALA A 66 -2.13 21.62 4.00
CA ALA A 66 -3.50 21.82 3.50
C ALA A 66 -3.86 20.78 2.42
N PHE A 67 -3.93 19.51 2.81
CA PHE A 67 -4.25 18.36 1.95
C PHE A 67 -5.47 17.61 2.49
N THR A 68 -6.63 18.28 2.48
CA THR A 68 -7.88 17.74 3.02
C THR A 68 -8.20 16.37 2.42
N GLY A 69 -8.35 15.35 3.27
CA GLY A 69 -8.66 13.97 2.89
C GLY A 69 -7.45 13.07 2.68
N GLU A 70 -6.24 13.62 2.57
CA GLU A 70 -5.01 12.82 2.47
C GLU A 70 -4.53 12.33 3.84
N ILE A 71 -3.75 11.25 3.81
CA ILE A 71 -3.16 10.62 5.00
C ILE A 71 -1.64 10.59 4.82
N SER A 72 -0.89 11.03 5.84
CA SER A 72 0.57 10.96 5.80
C SER A 72 1.09 9.60 6.28
N PRO A 73 2.31 9.18 5.87
CA PRO A 73 2.97 8.01 6.42
C PRO A 73 3.08 8.04 7.95
N ALA A 74 3.34 9.21 8.53
CA ALA A 74 3.40 9.40 9.98
C ALA A 74 2.06 9.06 10.66
N MET A 75 0.93 9.45 10.07
CA MET A 75 -0.40 9.08 10.59
C MET A 75 -0.65 7.57 10.53
N LEU A 76 -0.21 6.89 9.46
CA LEU A 76 -0.33 5.43 9.36
C LEU A 76 0.50 4.73 10.45
N LYS A 77 1.72 5.22 10.69
CA LYS A 77 2.61 4.70 11.73
C LYS A 77 2.06 4.91 13.14
N ASP A 78 1.47 6.08 13.38
CA ASP A 78 0.83 6.43 14.66
C ASP A 78 -0.29 5.45 15.03
N VAL A 79 -1.05 4.98 14.05
CA VAL A 79 -2.10 3.97 14.26
C VAL A 79 -1.60 2.52 14.21
N GLY A 80 -0.28 2.31 14.10
CA GLY A 80 0.38 1.01 14.19
C GLY A 80 0.64 0.29 12.85
N ALA A 81 0.31 0.89 11.70
CA ALA A 81 0.68 0.31 10.41
C ALA A 81 2.18 0.50 10.15
N ASN A 82 2.82 -0.52 9.58
CA ASN A 82 4.24 -0.53 9.26
C ASN A 82 4.51 -0.72 7.75
N TRP A 83 3.46 -0.84 6.96
CA TRP A 83 3.51 -0.93 5.51
C TRP A 83 2.59 0.11 4.84
N VAL A 84 2.84 0.40 3.57
CA VAL A 84 1.90 1.15 2.72
C VAL A 84 1.96 0.67 1.28
N ILE A 85 0.79 0.58 0.64
CA ILE A 85 0.65 0.32 -0.80
C ILE A 85 0.69 1.65 -1.53
N ILE A 86 1.56 1.78 -2.52
CA ILE A 86 1.72 3.01 -3.31
C ILE A 86 1.72 2.66 -4.80
N GLY A 87 1.01 3.45 -5.60
CA GLY A 87 0.95 3.28 -7.06
C GLY A 87 0.07 2.12 -7.52
N HIS A 88 -0.92 1.71 -6.73
CA HIS A 88 -1.91 0.71 -7.14
C HIS A 88 -2.57 1.11 -8.47
N SER A 89 -2.93 0.15 -9.32
CA SER A 89 -3.47 0.42 -10.67
C SER A 89 -4.71 1.33 -10.62
N GLU A 90 -5.59 1.13 -9.65
CA GLU A 90 -6.76 2.00 -9.41
C GLU A 90 -6.36 3.46 -9.16
N ARG A 91 -5.27 3.70 -8.43
CA ARG A 91 -4.77 5.06 -8.12
C ARG A 91 -4.21 5.74 -9.36
N ARG A 92 -3.53 4.97 -10.22
CA ARG A 92 -2.98 5.45 -11.50
C ARG A 92 -4.11 5.74 -12.50
N ALA A 93 -4.96 4.75 -12.76
CA ALA A 93 -5.96 4.80 -13.82
C ALA A 93 -7.19 5.65 -13.46
N ILE A 94 -7.72 5.53 -12.24
CA ILE A 94 -8.97 6.21 -11.84
C ILE A 94 -8.68 7.60 -11.28
N PHE A 95 -7.59 7.74 -10.52
CA PHE A 95 -7.28 8.97 -9.79
C PHE A 95 -6.08 9.74 -10.35
N GLY A 96 -5.50 9.28 -11.46
CA GLY A 96 -4.49 10.03 -12.21
C GLY A 96 -3.15 10.20 -11.50
N GLU A 97 -2.79 9.31 -10.57
CA GLU A 97 -1.49 9.39 -9.91
C GLU A 97 -0.35 9.08 -10.90
N SER A 98 0.49 10.08 -11.17
CA SER A 98 1.61 9.99 -12.10
C SER A 98 2.81 9.22 -11.54
N ASP A 99 3.68 8.74 -12.43
CA ASP A 99 4.91 8.04 -12.06
C ASP A 99 5.80 8.88 -11.12
N GLN A 100 5.86 10.20 -11.37
CA GLN A 100 6.59 11.14 -10.54
C GLN A 100 5.97 11.29 -9.14
N LEU A 101 4.65 11.44 -9.05
CA LEU A 101 3.96 11.55 -7.76
C LEU A 101 4.13 10.27 -6.93
N ILE A 102 4.06 9.12 -7.58
CA ILE A 102 4.26 7.82 -6.94
C ILE A 102 5.68 7.70 -6.42
N ALA A 103 6.68 8.07 -7.21
CA ALA A 103 8.08 8.08 -6.78
C ALA A 103 8.29 8.99 -5.54
N GLU A 104 7.69 10.19 -5.53
CA GLU A 104 7.72 11.11 -4.37
C GLU A 104 7.06 10.51 -3.12
N LYS A 105 5.91 9.83 -3.28
CA LYS A 105 5.24 9.13 -2.18
C LYS A 105 6.08 7.99 -1.63
N VAL A 106 6.72 7.18 -2.49
CA VAL A 106 7.60 6.08 -2.06
C VAL A 106 8.74 6.61 -1.21
N VAL A 107 9.43 7.67 -1.67
CA VAL A 107 10.54 8.28 -0.93
C VAL A 107 10.08 8.77 0.44
N HIS A 108 8.95 9.45 0.50
CA HIS A 108 8.42 9.97 1.76
C HIS A 108 8.02 8.85 2.73
N ALA A 109 7.36 7.80 2.25
CA ALA A 109 7.00 6.66 3.08
C ALA A 109 8.22 5.93 3.65
N LEU A 110 9.25 5.70 2.83
CA LEU A 110 10.52 5.10 3.29
C LEU A 110 11.22 6.01 4.30
N ALA A 111 11.26 7.33 4.08
CA ALA A 111 11.89 8.28 5.00
C ALA A 111 11.22 8.33 6.38
N GLU A 112 9.91 8.05 6.46
CA GLU A 112 9.16 7.94 7.72
C GLU A 112 9.26 6.53 8.36
N GLY A 113 9.98 5.61 7.71
CA GLY A 113 10.24 4.25 8.20
C GLY A 113 9.09 3.27 7.98
N LEU A 114 8.20 3.53 7.03
CA LEU A 114 7.28 2.51 6.54
C LEU A 114 7.96 1.64 5.48
N LYS A 115 7.64 0.35 5.47
CA LYS A 115 7.92 -0.52 4.32
C LYS A 115 6.91 -0.21 3.20
N VAL A 116 7.32 -0.37 1.94
CA VAL A 116 6.51 0.01 0.79
C VAL A 116 6.23 -1.16 -0.13
N ILE A 117 4.95 -1.38 -0.46
CA ILE A 117 4.51 -2.21 -1.60
C ILE A 117 4.30 -1.25 -2.78
N ALA A 118 5.32 -1.11 -3.62
CA ALA A 118 5.26 -0.26 -4.81
C ALA A 118 4.65 -1.04 -5.99
N CYS A 119 3.45 -0.66 -6.42
CA CYS A 119 2.76 -1.32 -7.52
C CYS A 119 3.16 -0.72 -8.88
N ILE A 120 3.38 -1.64 -9.81
CA ILE A 120 3.64 -1.39 -11.23
C ILE A 120 2.75 -2.32 -12.05
N GLY A 121 2.46 -1.93 -13.28
CA GLY A 121 1.60 -2.66 -14.18
C GLY A 121 0.96 -1.74 -15.20
N GLU A 122 0.69 -2.32 -16.35
CA GLU A 122 -0.01 -1.73 -17.47
C GLU A 122 -1.54 -1.83 -17.31
N THR A 123 -2.27 -1.01 -18.06
CA THR A 123 -3.72 -1.18 -18.23
C THR A 123 -4.02 -2.33 -19.20
N LEU A 124 -5.29 -2.76 -19.28
CA LEU A 124 -5.69 -3.79 -20.24
C LEU A 124 -5.39 -3.34 -21.68
N GLU A 125 -5.66 -2.08 -22.00
CA GLU A 125 -5.43 -1.48 -23.32
C GLU A 125 -3.94 -1.42 -23.66
N GLU A 126 -3.09 -1.01 -22.72
CA GLU A 126 -1.64 -1.02 -22.87
C GLU A 126 -1.11 -2.44 -23.09
N ARG A 127 -1.67 -3.43 -22.38
CA ARG A 127 -1.33 -4.85 -22.56
C ARG A 127 -1.70 -5.35 -23.95
N GLU A 128 -2.93 -5.08 -24.40
CA GLU A 128 -3.42 -5.48 -25.73
C GLU A 128 -2.64 -4.79 -26.85
N ALA A 129 -2.12 -3.58 -26.60
CA ALA A 129 -1.22 -2.86 -27.50
C ALA A 129 0.25 -3.31 -27.43
N GLY A 130 0.59 -4.32 -26.63
CA GLY A 130 1.96 -4.83 -26.48
C GLY A 130 2.92 -3.88 -25.76
N GLN A 131 2.40 -2.98 -24.92
CA GLN A 131 3.18 -1.94 -24.24
C GLN A 131 3.60 -2.31 -22.82
N THR A 132 3.30 -3.53 -22.33
CA THR A 132 3.59 -4.00 -20.96
C THR A 132 5.02 -3.66 -20.52
N GLU A 133 6.04 -4.02 -21.32
CA GLU A 133 7.44 -3.79 -20.95
C GLU A 133 7.76 -2.29 -20.87
N ALA A 134 7.31 -1.49 -21.85
CA ALA A 134 7.56 -0.05 -21.87
C ALA A 134 6.92 0.66 -20.66
N VAL A 135 5.71 0.26 -20.28
CA VAL A 135 4.99 0.82 -19.13
C VAL A 135 5.67 0.45 -17.83
N VAL A 136 5.95 -0.84 -17.61
CA VAL A 136 6.64 -1.32 -16.41
C VAL A 136 8.03 -0.69 -16.29
N PHE A 137 8.76 -0.57 -17.40
CA PHE A 137 10.07 0.09 -17.41
C PHE A 137 9.97 1.58 -17.02
N ARG A 138 9.00 2.32 -17.59
CA ARG A 138 8.77 3.73 -17.25
C ARG A 138 8.46 3.90 -15.76
N GLN A 139 7.56 3.09 -15.22
CA GLN A 139 7.12 3.15 -13.82
C GLN A 139 8.24 2.78 -12.85
N THR A 140 8.98 1.71 -13.11
CA THR A 140 10.12 1.28 -12.27
C THR A 140 11.28 2.26 -12.34
N LYS A 141 11.56 2.83 -13.52
CA LYS A 141 12.61 3.86 -13.69
C LYS A 141 12.34 5.10 -12.85
N ALA A 142 11.09 5.56 -12.78
CA ALA A 142 10.74 6.73 -11.96
C ALA A 142 11.04 6.49 -10.47
N ILE A 143 10.70 5.31 -9.94
CA ILE A 143 10.99 4.94 -8.56
C ILE A 143 12.51 4.80 -8.34
N ALA A 144 13.21 4.07 -9.21
CA ALA A 144 14.65 3.84 -9.10
C ALA A 144 15.50 5.12 -9.22
N ALA A 145 14.98 6.15 -9.90
CA ALA A 145 15.67 7.43 -10.01
C ALA A 145 15.85 8.11 -8.64
N VAL A 146 14.85 7.98 -7.76
CA VAL A 146 14.77 8.70 -6.48
C VAL A 146 15.00 7.81 -5.25
N VAL A 147 14.71 6.50 -5.33
CA VAL A 147 14.94 5.55 -4.24
C VAL A 147 16.34 4.94 -4.39
N LYS A 148 17.23 5.23 -3.44
CA LYS A 148 18.59 4.66 -3.40
C LYS A 148 18.72 3.45 -2.49
N THR A 149 17.86 3.37 -1.48
CA THR A 149 17.82 2.28 -0.50
C THR A 149 16.37 1.96 -0.14
N TRP A 150 16.06 0.67 -0.01
CA TRP A 150 14.74 0.16 0.39
C TRP A 150 14.71 -0.28 1.88
N THR A 151 15.78 0.04 2.60
CA THR A 151 15.98 -0.24 4.02
C THR A 151 15.32 0.80 4.90
#